data_AF-A0A7W0TG81-F1
#
_entry.id   AF-A0A7W0TG81-F1
#
_cell.length_a   1.000
_cell.length_b   1.000
_cell.length_c   1.000
_cell.angle_alpha   90.00
_cell.angle_beta   90.00
_cell.angle_gamma   90.00
#
_symmetry.space_group_name_H-M   'P 1'
#
loop_
_entity.id
_entity.type
_entity.pdbx_description
1 polymer ?
#
loop_
_entity_poly.entity_id
_entity_poly.type
_entity_poly.pdbx_seq_one_letter_code
_entity_poly.pdbx_strand_id
1 'polypeptide(L)'
;MSPEAPEGGPAGAAGATGLTHVATVSFLASRAAPSLQFFFALGGGIALARAAAQRGARTGYGAALASMLQTVAVMGPARINAPLTQAITAPMMGRLEDRGSRPLTEFLACLALRLVHYALLLAAFIFVILGGLDEFTGSYETLTGWLGIVPQGATAALAVTAAGQVLWAIFFSAIQVAAYRRALGGWPQVEPLAQEPAAASAAAERGSGRFDPRAILVAALLASALLLASTSWALLAGVTAWLIGAWLLSKPDYDAVPLGLVLAGLLAFAALTGGLLSGAGLELTLRRVLRAVLLVAVATWMRAAAGPGGLREAFRRVLRRLRALPAVREAAALMGGLDPGPRLVAAGRA
;
A
#
# COMPACT_ATOMS: atom_id res chain seq x y z
N MET A 1 -30.32 -32.80 -20.80
CA MET A 1 -29.63 -31.78 -21.60
C MET A 1 -29.15 -30.73 -20.62
N SER A 2 -27.91 -30.88 -20.13
CA SER A 2 -27.33 -29.99 -19.11
C SER A 2 -26.84 -28.72 -19.80
N PRO A 3 -27.11 -27.52 -19.26
CA PRO A 3 -26.58 -26.29 -19.84
C PRO A 3 -25.07 -26.23 -19.55
N GLU A 4 -24.26 -26.21 -20.60
CA GLU A 4 -22.85 -25.85 -20.55
C GLU A 4 -22.72 -24.46 -19.92
N ALA A 5 -21.94 -24.36 -18.85
CA ALA A 5 -21.52 -23.07 -18.31
C ALA A 5 -20.62 -22.38 -19.35
N PRO A 6 -20.82 -21.09 -19.65
CA PRO A 6 -19.98 -20.41 -20.64
C PRO A 6 -18.55 -20.33 -20.10
N GLU A 7 -17.63 -20.99 -20.79
CA GLU A 7 -16.19 -20.80 -20.58
C GLU A 7 -15.86 -19.32 -20.76
N GLY A 8 -15.17 -18.74 -19.77
CA GLY A 8 -14.84 -17.33 -19.72
C GLY A 8 -13.96 -16.89 -20.90
N GLY A 9 -14.59 -16.38 -21.96
CA GLY A 9 -13.91 -15.91 -23.16
C GLY A 9 -12.97 -14.71 -22.92
N PRO A 10 -12.12 -14.38 -23.93
CA PRO A 10 -11.10 -13.33 -23.86
C PRO A 10 -11.64 -11.93 -23.51
N ALA A 11 -12.88 -11.62 -23.89
CA ALA A 11 -13.58 -10.38 -23.51
C ALA A 11 -13.79 -10.26 -21.99
N GLY A 12 -13.95 -11.41 -21.31
CA GLY A 12 -13.88 -11.51 -19.86
C GLY A 12 -12.51 -11.01 -19.39
N ALA A 13 -11.42 -11.72 -19.67
CA ALA A 13 -10.08 -11.33 -19.19
C ALA A 13 -9.71 -9.85 -19.43
N ALA A 14 -10.11 -9.27 -20.58
CA ALA A 14 -9.92 -7.85 -20.91
C ALA A 14 -10.59 -6.89 -19.89
N GLY A 15 -11.85 -7.15 -19.51
CA GLY A 15 -12.58 -6.28 -18.56
C GLY A 15 -11.99 -6.23 -17.15
N ALA A 16 -11.48 -7.35 -16.61
CA ALA A 16 -10.80 -7.33 -15.30
C ALA A 16 -9.44 -6.65 -15.37
N THR A 17 -8.74 -6.80 -16.50
CA THR A 17 -7.46 -6.11 -16.71
C THR A 17 -7.66 -4.59 -16.73
N GLY A 18 -8.71 -4.10 -17.42
CA GLY A 18 -9.08 -2.69 -17.41
C GLY A 18 -9.40 -2.15 -16.01
N LEU A 19 -10.22 -2.86 -15.23
CA LEU A 19 -10.52 -2.49 -13.84
C LEU A 19 -9.27 -2.52 -12.94
N THR A 20 -8.38 -3.48 -13.16
CA THR A 20 -7.10 -3.58 -12.44
C THR A 20 -6.17 -2.41 -12.79
N HIS A 21 -6.18 -1.95 -14.04
CA HIS A 21 -5.43 -0.77 -14.46
C HIS A 21 -5.94 0.50 -13.77
N VAL A 22 -7.26 0.71 -13.74
CA VAL A 22 -7.88 1.83 -12.99
C VAL A 22 -7.48 1.77 -11.51
N ALA A 23 -7.57 0.59 -10.89
CA ALA A 23 -7.15 0.40 -9.51
C ALA A 23 -5.66 0.74 -9.29
N THR A 24 -4.79 0.36 -10.22
CA THR A 24 -3.36 0.66 -10.17
C THR A 24 -3.10 2.17 -10.23
N VAL A 25 -3.75 2.90 -11.16
CA VAL A 25 -3.62 4.36 -11.28
C VAL A 25 -4.09 5.05 -10.00
N SER A 26 -5.28 4.72 -9.52
CA SER A 26 -5.84 5.28 -8.29
C SER A 26 -4.96 5.00 -7.07
N PHE A 27 -4.36 3.82 -6.97
CA PHE A 27 -3.45 3.47 -5.88
C PHE A 27 -2.09 4.16 -6.00
N LEU A 28 -1.61 4.45 -7.21
CA LEU A 28 -0.44 5.29 -7.39
C LEU A 28 -0.72 6.73 -6.97
N ALA A 29 -1.86 7.29 -7.39
CA ALA A 29 -2.29 8.64 -7.01
C ALA A 29 -2.45 8.78 -5.48
N SER A 30 -3.07 7.80 -4.82
CA SER A 30 -3.24 7.83 -3.35
C SER A 30 -1.93 7.81 -2.59
N ARG A 31 -0.89 7.16 -3.14
CA ARG A 31 0.45 7.12 -2.54
C ARG A 31 1.22 8.43 -2.77
N ALA A 32 0.96 9.11 -3.88
CA ALA A 32 1.54 10.41 -4.20
C ALA A 32 0.91 11.56 -3.38
N ALA A 33 -0.40 11.50 -3.08
CA ALA A 33 -1.14 12.59 -2.41
C ALA A 33 -1.59 12.21 -0.97
N PRO A 34 -0.77 12.45 0.06
CA PRO A 34 -1.02 11.94 1.42
C PRO A 34 -2.28 12.51 2.09
N SER A 35 -2.62 13.78 1.84
CA SER A 35 -3.81 14.43 2.39
C SER A 35 -5.12 13.94 1.77
N LEU A 36 -5.07 13.40 0.55
CA LEU A 36 -6.25 12.93 -0.20
C LEU A 36 -6.20 11.43 -0.51
N GLN A 37 -5.33 10.69 0.20
CA GLN A 37 -5.05 9.28 -0.06
C GLN A 37 -6.31 8.41 -0.10
N PHE A 38 -7.25 8.65 0.83
CA PHE A 38 -8.50 7.91 0.89
C PHE A 38 -9.36 8.12 -0.36
N PHE A 39 -9.52 9.38 -0.77
CA PHE A 39 -10.37 9.76 -1.91
C PHE A 39 -9.81 9.26 -3.23
N PHE A 40 -8.49 9.36 -3.44
CA PHE A 40 -7.86 8.80 -4.63
C PHE A 40 -7.93 7.28 -4.66
N ALA A 41 -7.73 6.60 -3.52
CA ALA A 41 -7.82 5.15 -3.45
C ALA A 41 -9.27 4.64 -3.62
N LEU A 42 -10.27 5.47 -3.33
CA LEU A 42 -11.68 5.11 -3.44
C LEU A 42 -12.08 4.73 -4.87
N GLY A 43 -11.60 5.47 -5.87
CA GLY A 43 -11.83 5.15 -7.29
C GLY A 43 -11.30 3.77 -7.67
N GLY A 44 -10.10 3.44 -7.19
CA GLY A 44 -9.51 2.11 -7.38
C GLY A 44 -10.27 1.02 -6.63
N GLY A 45 -10.73 1.32 -5.42
CA GLY A 45 -11.61 0.44 -4.65
C GLY A 45 -12.90 0.11 -5.41
N ILE A 46 -13.57 1.10 -6.00
CA ILE A 46 -14.79 0.86 -6.79
C ILE A 46 -14.51 -0.10 -7.97
N ALA A 47 -13.39 0.07 -8.68
CA ALA A 47 -13.01 -0.83 -9.77
C ALA A 47 -12.79 -2.28 -9.29
N LEU A 48 -12.14 -2.45 -8.13
CA LEU A 48 -11.92 -3.76 -7.50
C LEU A 48 -13.23 -4.39 -6.99
N ALA A 49 -14.11 -3.59 -6.39
CA ALA A 49 -15.42 -4.04 -5.95
C ALA A 49 -16.26 -4.54 -7.14
N ARG A 50 -16.23 -3.82 -8.27
CA ARG A 50 -16.88 -4.25 -9.51
C ARG A 50 -16.31 -5.55 -10.05
N ALA A 51 -14.98 -5.68 -10.08
CA ALA A 51 -14.34 -6.92 -10.50
C ALA A 51 -14.76 -8.12 -9.62
N ALA A 52 -14.90 -7.89 -8.31
CA ALA A 52 -15.35 -8.91 -7.37
C ALA A 52 -16.83 -9.24 -7.48
N ALA A 53 -17.69 -8.24 -7.73
CA ALA A 53 -19.11 -8.43 -7.96
C ALA A 53 -19.34 -9.29 -9.22
N GLN A 54 -18.69 -8.93 -10.32
CA GLN A 54 -18.89 -9.61 -11.61
C GLN A 54 -18.26 -11.02 -11.68
N ARG A 55 -17.15 -11.26 -10.96
CA ARG A 55 -16.29 -12.45 -11.18
C ARG A 55 -15.87 -13.16 -9.92
N GLY A 56 -16.53 -12.86 -8.81
CA GLY A 56 -16.27 -13.47 -7.53
C GLY A 56 -15.08 -12.87 -6.77
N ALA A 57 -15.03 -13.19 -5.48
CA ALA A 57 -14.08 -12.62 -4.51
C ALA A 57 -12.63 -12.87 -4.94
N ARG A 58 -12.39 -14.06 -5.47
CA ARG A 58 -11.08 -14.54 -5.92
C ARG A 58 -10.45 -13.58 -6.93
N THR A 59 -11.22 -13.20 -7.96
CA THR A 59 -10.76 -12.30 -9.02
C THR A 59 -10.55 -10.90 -8.48
N GLY A 60 -11.46 -10.40 -7.64
CA GLY A 60 -11.30 -9.10 -6.99
C GLY A 60 -10.05 -8.99 -6.11
N TYR A 61 -9.79 -10.00 -5.28
CA TYR A 61 -8.57 -10.06 -4.46
C TYR A 61 -7.31 -10.27 -5.32
N GLY A 62 -7.42 -11.01 -6.43
CA GLY A 62 -6.34 -11.11 -7.41
C GLY A 62 -5.99 -9.77 -8.04
N ALA A 63 -7.01 -9.01 -8.46
CA ALA A 63 -6.85 -7.66 -9.00
C ALA A 63 -6.27 -6.69 -7.96
N ALA A 64 -6.73 -6.76 -6.71
CA ALA A 64 -6.20 -5.96 -5.62
C ALA A 64 -4.72 -6.25 -5.35
N LEU A 65 -4.33 -7.53 -5.34
CA LEU A 65 -2.95 -7.92 -5.17
C LEU A 65 -2.08 -7.48 -6.36
N ALA A 66 -2.56 -7.69 -7.59
CA ALA A 66 -1.86 -7.28 -8.80
C ALA A 66 -1.62 -5.76 -8.84
N SER A 67 -2.65 -4.95 -8.53
CA SER A 67 -2.51 -3.48 -8.50
C SER A 67 -1.54 -3.03 -7.42
N MET A 68 -1.61 -3.61 -6.21
CA MET A 68 -0.67 -3.32 -5.12
C MET A 68 0.77 -3.63 -5.52
N LEU A 69 1.04 -4.82 -6.04
CA LEU A 69 2.38 -5.22 -6.49
C LEU A 69 2.89 -4.34 -7.64
N GLN A 70 2.01 -3.96 -8.57
CA GLN A 70 2.37 -3.05 -9.65
C GLN A 70 2.72 -1.66 -9.12
N THR A 71 1.96 -1.11 -8.17
CA THR A 71 2.32 0.17 -7.57
C THR A 71 3.65 0.09 -6.82
N VAL A 72 3.95 -1.05 -6.17
CA VAL A 72 5.24 -1.26 -5.50
C VAL A 72 6.38 -1.35 -6.51
N ALA A 73 6.16 -2.02 -7.63
CA ALA A 73 7.15 -2.07 -8.71
C ALA A 73 7.44 -0.66 -9.27
N VAL A 74 6.43 0.20 -9.41
CA VAL A 74 6.57 1.55 -9.97
C VAL A 74 7.21 2.53 -8.97
N MET A 75 6.70 2.61 -7.73
CA MET A 75 7.05 3.66 -6.76
C MET A 75 7.87 3.13 -5.55
N GLY A 76 8.18 1.82 -5.50
CA GLY A 76 8.77 1.18 -4.32
C GLY A 76 7.72 0.85 -3.25
N PRO A 77 8.09 0.38 -2.05
CA PRO A 77 7.14 -0.05 -1.01
C PRO A 77 6.60 1.12 -0.16
N ALA A 78 7.10 2.33 -0.36
CA ALA A 78 6.71 3.49 0.44
C ALA A 78 5.21 3.79 0.36
N ARG A 79 4.59 4.04 1.52
CA ARG A 79 3.16 4.37 1.64
C ARG A 79 2.21 3.29 1.12
N ILE A 80 2.61 2.02 1.13
CA ILE A 80 1.73 0.90 0.77
C ILE A 80 0.44 0.87 1.60
N ASN A 81 0.47 1.42 2.82
CA ASN A 81 -0.69 1.53 3.70
C ASN A 81 -1.85 2.36 3.11
N ALA A 82 -1.54 3.38 2.30
CA ALA A 82 -2.53 4.33 1.78
C ALA A 82 -3.68 3.63 1.01
N PRO A 83 -3.40 2.80 0.00
CA PRO A 83 -4.44 2.02 -0.69
C PRO A 83 -4.82 0.71 0.01
N LEU A 84 -4.05 0.25 1.01
CA LEU A 84 -4.19 -1.10 1.58
C LEU A 84 -5.60 -1.38 2.11
N THR A 85 -6.20 -0.41 2.80
CA THR A 85 -7.57 -0.57 3.30
C THR A 85 -8.56 -0.83 2.17
N GLN A 86 -8.44 -0.10 1.05
CA GLN A 86 -9.30 -0.27 -0.12
C GLN A 86 -9.01 -1.61 -0.81
N ALA A 87 -7.75 -1.99 -0.93
CA ALA A 87 -7.35 -3.28 -1.53
C ALA A 87 -7.94 -4.48 -0.78
N ILE A 88 -8.08 -4.39 0.55
CA ILE A 88 -8.65 -5.46 1.39
C ILE A 88 -10.18 -5.43 1.38
N THR A 89 -10.78 -4.25 1.57
CA THR A 89 -12.22 -4.11 1.80
C THR A 89 -13.03 -4.11 0.51
N ALA A 90 -12.49 -3.61 -0.61
CA ALA A 90 -13.25 -3.47 -1.84
C ALA A 90 -13.73 -4.77 -2.47
N PRO A 91 -12.89 -5.82 -2.61
CA PRO A 91 -13.36 -7.09 -3.15
C PRO A 91 -14.44 -7.74 -2.29
N MET A 92 -14.33 -7.62 -0.95
CA MET A 92 -15.36 -8.08 -0.02
C MET A 92 -16.68 -7.35 -0.25
N MET A 93 -16.64 -6.02 -0.36
CA MET A 93 -17.82 -5.19 -0.57
C MET A 93 -18.54 -5.53 -1.87
N GLY A 94 -17.79 -5.70 -2.97
CA GLY A 94 -18.38 -6.14 -4.24
C GLY A 94 -19.12 -7.47 -4.14
N ARG A 95 -18.64 -8.38 -3.29
CA ARG A 95 -19.30 -9.67 -3.03
C ARG A 95 -20.50 -9.59 -2.11
N LEU A 96 -20.49 -8.67 -1.15
CA LEU A 96 -21.65 -8.43 -0.29
C LEU A 96 -22.78 -7.81 -1.10
N GLU A 97 -22.48 -6.83 -1.97
CA GLU A 97 -23.47 -6.18 -2.83
C GLU A 97 -24.06 -7.16 -3.87
N ASP A 98 -23.23 -7.99 -4.51
CA ASP A 98 -23.69 -9.05 -5.42
C ASP A 98 -24.63 -10.07 -4.75
N ARG A 99 -24.44 -10.29 -3.44
CA ARG A 99 -25.34 -11.13 -2.62
C ARG A 99 -26.60 -10.41 -2.15
N GLY A 100 -26.80 -9.15 -2.53
CA GLY A 100 -27.92 -8.33 -2.06
C GLY A 100 -27.84 -8.02 -0.57
N SER A 101 -26.63 -7.90 -0.02
CA SER A 101 -26.45 -7.61 1.40
C SER A 101 -27.02 -6.24 1.77
N ARG A 102 -27.52 -6.13 3.01
CA ARG A 102 -28.02 -4.87 3.54
C ARG A 102 -26.85 -3.88 3.72
N PRO A 103 -27.07 -2.56 3.54
CA PRO A 103 -26.03 -1.54 3.72
C PRO A 103 -25.37 -1.59 5.10
N LEU A 104 -26.14 -1.98 6.14
CA LEU A 104 -25.62 -2.12 7.49
C LEU A 104 -24.57 -3.23 7.60
N THR A 105 -24.77 -4.37 6.94
CA THR A 105 -23.82 -5.49 6.97
C THR A 105 -22.50 -5.10 6.31
N GLU A 106 -22.59 -4.41 5.17
CA GLU A 106 -21.46 -3.82 4.47
C GLU A 106 -20.71 -2.80 5.32
N PHE A 107 -21.45 -1.89 5.96
CA PHE A 107 -20.89 -0.89 6.86
C PHE A 107 -20.17 -1.54 8.03
N LEU A 108 -20.78 -2.52 8.71
CA LEU A 108 -20.18 -3.21 9.85
C LEU A 108 -18.94 -4.01 9.44
N ALA A 109 -18.95 -4.67 8.28
CA ALA A 109 -17.79 -5.40 7.78
C ALA A 109 -16.63 -4.45 7.43
N CYS A 110 -16.92 -3.33 6.77
CA CYS A 110 -15.94 -2.29 6.46
C CYS A 110 -15.38 -1.65 7.75
N LEU A 111 -16.26 -1.33 8.71
CA LEU A 111 -15.90 -0.76 10.00
C LEU A 111 -15.00 -1.71 10.79
N ALA A 112 -15.37 -3.00 10.90
CA ALA A 112 -14.58 -3.99 11.61
C ALA A 112 -13.18 -4.14 11.02
N LEU A 113 -13.05 -4.28 9.69
CA LEU A 113 -11.74 -4.37 9.04
C LEU A 113 -10.92 -3.09 9.22
N ARG A 114 -11.54 -1.91 9.15
CA ARG A 114 -10.85 -0.64 9.38
C ARG A 114 -10.37 -0.51 10.82
N LEU A 115 -11.19 -0.88 11.80
CA LEU A 115 -10.82 -0.87 13.22
C LEU A 115 -9.67 -1.83 13.51
N VAL A 116 -9.71 -3.05 12.96
CA VAL A 116 -8.59 -4.00 13.07
C VAL A 116 -7.32 -3.40 12.47
N HIS A 117 -7.42 -2.80 11.27
CA HIS A 117 -6.28 -2.16 10.64
C HIS A 117 -5.71 -1.00 11.48
N TYR A 118 -6.59 -0.14 11.98
CA TYR A 118 -6.27 0.99 12.85
C TYR A 118 -5.59 0.53 14.16
N ALA A 119 -6.12 -0.51 14.80
CA ALA A 119 -5.51 -1.12 15.98
C ALA A 119 -4.11 -1.68 15.69
N LEU A 120 -3.92 -2.36 14.56
CA LEU A 120 -2.60 -2.87 14.15
C LEU A 120 -1.61 -1.74 13.88
N LEU A 121 -2.02 -0.67 13.20
CA LEU A 121 -1.18 0.49 12.96
C LEU A 121 -0.83 1.23 14.25
N LEU A 122 -1.79 1.38 15.17
CA LEU A 122 -1.55 1.97 16.47
C LEU A 122 -0.58 1.11 17.30
N ALA A 123 -0.77 -0.21 17.33
CA ALA A 123 0.13 -1.11 18.04
C ALA A 123 1.55 -1.04 17.46
N ALA A 124 1.69 -1.08 16.13
CA ALA A 124 2.98 -0.90 15.48
C ALA A 124 3.59 0.47 15.79
N PHE A 125 2.79 1.54 15.80
CA PHE A 125 3.26 2.87 16.16
C PHE A 125 3.75 2.93 17.61
N ILE A 126 3.00 2.39 18.57
CA ILE A 126 3.37 2.38 19.99
C ILE A 126 4.62 1.54 20.22
N PHE A 127 4.60 0.26 19.82
CA PHE A 127 5.66 -0.68 20.21
C PHE A 127 6.87 -0.63 19.28
N VAL A 128 6.68 -0.38 17.98
CA VAL A 128 7.79 -0.35 17.03
C VAL A 128 8.34 1.06 16.89
N ILE A 129 7.48 2.07 16.68
CA ILE A 129 7.93 3.44 16.39
C ILE A 129 8.32 4.20 17.67
N LEU A 130 7.40 4.26 18.64
CA LEU A 130 7.58 4.93 19.92
C LEU A 130 8.32 4.09 20.96
N GLY A 131 8.49 2.78 20.74
CA GLY A 131 9.28 1.92 21.64
C GLY A 131 8.62 1.59 22.99
N GLY A 132 7.34 1.89 23.18
CA GLY A 132 6.66 1.61 24.45
C GLY A 132 5.36 2.38 24.64
N LEU A 133 4.56 1.91 25.60
CA LEU A 133 3.31 2.58 26.02
C LEU A 133 3.60 3.84 26.85
N ASP A 134 4.72 3.86 27.58
CA ASP A 134 5.11 4.99 28.43
C ASP A 134 5.41 6.23 27.58
N GLU A 135 6.15 6.07 26.50
CA GLU A 135 6.50 7.13 25.54
C GLU A 135 5.27 7.62 24.77
N PHE A 136 4.34 6.72 24.46
CA PHE A 136 3.05 7.09 23.87
C PHE A 136 2.24 7.95 24.84
N THR A 137 2.18 7.53 26.10
CA THR A 137 1.48 8.25 27.17
C THR A 137 2.11 9.62 27.40
N GLY A 138 3.43 9.70 27.58
CA GLY A 138 4.14 10.97 27.76
C GLY A 138 3.98 11.93 26.59
N SER A 139 3.92 11.42 25.35
CA SER A 139 3.61 12.24 24.16
C SER A 139 2.21 12.84 24.23
N TYR A 140 1.22 12.04 24.62
CA TYR A 140 -0.16 12.48 24.78
C TYR A 140 -0.29 13.51 25.92
N GLU A 141 0.35 13.27 27.05
CA GLU A 141 0.30 14.18 28.20
C GLU A 141 0.97 15.52 27.88
N THR A 142 2.06 15.52 27.12
CA THR A 142 2.69 16.78 26.68
C THR A 142 1.79 17.56 25.72
N LEU A 143 1.10 16.87 24.81
CA LEU A 143 0.19 17.49 23.85
C LEU A 143 -1.12 17.98 24.46
N THR A 144 -1.57 17.39 25.57
CA THR A 144 -2.90 17.68 26.14
C THR A 144 -2.86 18.33 27.52
N GLY A 145 -1.74 18.25 28.22
CA GLY A 145 -1.58 18.78 29.58
C GLY A 145 -1.78 20.29 29.67
N TRP A 146 -1.45 21.04 28.62
CA TRP A 146 -1.67 22.49 28.57
C TRP A 146 -3.16 22.88 28.52
N LEU A 147 -4.06 21.98 28.11
CA LEU A 147 -5.49 22.24 28.04
C LEU A 147 -6.16 22.17 29.42
N GLY A 148 -5.57 21.48 30.41
CA GLY A 148 -6.08 21.35 31.78
C GLY A 148 -7.41 20.59 31.94
N ILE A 149 -8.13 20.32 30.85
CA ILE A 149 -9.46 19.68 30.84
C ILE A 149 -9.44 18.23 30.38
N VAL A 150 -8.34 17.77 29.79
CA VAL A 150 -8.23 16.44 29.18
C VAL A 150 -7.71 15.44 30.22
N PRO A 151 -8.34 14.25 30.38
CA PRO A 151 -7.84 13.23 31.30
C PRO A 151 -6.42 12.78 30.91
N GLN A 152 -5.58 12.51 31.92
CA GLN A 152 -4.17 12.13 31.75
C GLN A 152 -3.94 10.64 32.05
N GLY A 153 -2.73 10.14 31.79
CA GLY A 153 -2.36 8.74 31.98
C GLY A 153 -2.69 7.83 30.80
N ALA A 154 -2.15 6.61 30.85
CA ALA A 154 -2.19 5.64 29.75
C ALA A 154 -3.61 5.28 29.30
N THR A 155 -4.54 5.09 30.26
CA THR A 155 -5.94 4.80 29.97
C THR A 155 -6.60 5.92 29.17
N ALA A 156 -6.34 7.18 29.52
CA ALA A 156 -6.88 8.33 28.81
C ALA A 156 -6.28 8.46 27.41
N ALA A 157 -4.96 8.34 27.29
CA ALA A 157 -4.26 8.37 26.01
C ALA A 157 -4.81 7.31 25.03
N LEU A 158 -5.00 6.08 25.52
CA LEU A 158 -5.58 4.99 24.74
C LEU A 158 -7.06 5.22 24.43
N ALA A 159 -7.87 5.66 25.40
CA ALA A 159 -9.30 5.88 25.22
C ALA A 159 -9.59 7.00 24.22
N VAL A 160 -8.91 8.15 24.33
CA VAL A 160 -9.07 9.28 23.40
C VAL A 160 -8.62 8.88 22.00
N THR A 161 -7.49 8.17 21.89
CA THR A 161 -7.00 7.70 20.59
C THR A 161 -7.93 6.66 19.97
N ALA A 162 -8.47 5.73 20.77
CA ALA A 162 -9.44 4.75 20.31
C ALA A 162 -10.74 5.42 19.87
N ALA A 163 -11.27 6.37 20.64
CA ALA A 163 -12.47 7.12 20.29
C ALA A 163 -12.28 7.90 18.97
N GLY A 164 -11.14 8.59 18.81
CA GLY A 164 -10.80 9.28 17.56
C GLY A 164 -10.72 8.31 16.38
N GLN A 165 -10.07 7.17 16.55
CA GLN A 165 -9.99 6.13 15.51
C GLN A 165 -11.36 5.53 15.17
N VAL A 166 -12.22 5.30 16.15
CA VAL A 166 -13.61 4.84 15.94
C VAL A 166 -14.40 5.86 15.14
N LEU A 167 -14.33 7.14 15.52
CA LEU A 167 -15.04 8.22 14.83
C LEU A 167 -14.61 8.32 13.36
N TRP A 168 -13.29 8.35 13.10
CA TRP A 168 -12.76 8.35 11.74
C TRP A 168 -13.11 7.06 10.98
N ALA A 169 -13.09 5.92 11.65
CA ALA A 169 -13.45 4.65 11.03
C ALA A 169 -14.92 4.62 10.60
N ILE A 170 -15.83 5.14 11.42
CA ILE A 170 -17.25 5.31 11.09
C ILE A 170 -17.38 6.23 9.87
N PHE A 171 -16.80 7.42 9.92
CA PHE A 171 -16.88 8.42 8.85
C PHE A 171 -16.43 7.85 7.50
N PHE A 172 -15.21 7.30 7.42
CA PHE A 172 -14.71 6.75 6.17
C PHE A 172 -15.48 5.49 5.73
N SER A 173 -16.07 4.72 6.65
CA SER A 173 -16.80 3.50 6.28
C SER A 173 -18.15 3.86 5.68
N ALA A 174 -18.81 4.87 6.24
CA ALA A 174 -20.03 5.43 5.67
C ALA A 174 -19.81 5.95 4.24
N ILE A 175 -18.75 6.76 4.04
CA ILE A 175 -18.42 7.27 2.70
C ILE A 175 -18.10 6.13 1.73
N GLN A 176 -17.31 5.15 2.17
CA GLN A 176 -16.90 4.06 1.31
C GLN A 176 -18.10 3.20 0.87
N VAL A 177 -18.97 2.81 1.80
CA VAL A 177 -20.18 2.04 1.49
C VAL A 177 -21.10 2.83 0.57
N ALA A 178 -21.36 4.11 0.88
CA ALA A 178 -22.21 4.97 0.05
C ALA A 178 -21.67 5.10 -1.38
N ALA A 179 -20.37 5.35 -1.52
CA ALA A 179 -19.71 5.48 -2.81
C ALA A 179 -19.75 4.18 -3.62
N TYR A 180 -19.50 3.03 -2.98
CA TYR A 180 -19.48 1.74 -3.65
C TYR A 180 -20.87 1.33 -4.12
N ARG A 181 -21.89 1.41 -3.26
CA ARG A 181 -23.26 1.07 -3.63
C ARG A 181 -23.77 1.96 -4.75
N ARG A 182 -23.54 3.28 -4.65
CA ARG A 182 -23.90 4.23 -5.70
C ARG A 182 -23.22 3.89 -7.02
N ALA A 183 -21.92 3.61 -6.98
CA ALA A 183 -21.16 3.31 -8.20
C ALA A 183 -21.55 1.95 -8.79
N LEU A 184 -21.78 0.92 -7.98
CA LEU A 184 -22.17 -0.40 -8.46
C LEU A 184 -23.60 -0.41 -9.02
N GLY A 185 -24.54 0.31 -8.39
CA GLY A 185 -25.92 0.41 -8.85
C GLY A 185 -26.13 1.30 -10.09
N GLY A 186 -25.24 2.27 -10.32
CA GLY A 186 -25.33 3.23 -11.44
C GLY A 186 -24.32 3.00 -12.57
N TRP A 187 -23.59 1.88 -12.58
CA TRP A 187 -22.50 1.72 -13.53
C TRP A 187 -23.01 1.43 -14.94
N PRO A 188 -22.61 2.22 -15.96
CA PRO A 188 -23.08 2.03 -17.33
C PRO A 188 -22.70 0.65 -17.86
N GLN A 189 -23.64 -0.05 -18.51
CA GLN A 189 -23.29 -1.22 -19.30
C GLN A 189 -22.55 -0.74 -20.54
N VAL A 190 -21.22 -0.76 -20.47
CA VAL A 190 -20.37 -0.37 -21.59
C VAL A 190 -20.29 -1.58 -22.54
N GLU A 191 -20.79 -1.41 -23.76
CA GLU A 191 -20.54 -2.33 -24.87
C GLU A 191 -19.02 -2.52 -25.04
N PRO A 192 -18.54 -3.75 -25.26
CA PRO A 192 -17.12 -3.99 -25.47
C PRO A 192 -16.68 -3.27 -26.76
N LEU A 193 -16.11 -2.07 -26.62
CA LEU A 193 -15.41 -1.40 -27.70
C LEU A 193 -14.31 -2.34 -28.19
N ALA A 194 -14.28 -2.56 -29.50
CA ALA A 194 -13.24 -3.32 -30.16
C ALA A 194 -11.88 -2.81 -29.67
N GLN A 195 -11.11 -3.69 -29.02
CA GLN A 195 -9.78 -3.36 -28.58
C GLN A 195 -8.96 -3.00 -29.81
N GLU A 196 -8.49 -1.76 -29.90
CA GLU A 196 -7.31 -1.50 -30.70
C GLU A 196 -6.20 -2.41 -30.16
N PRO A 197 -5.52 -3.18 -31.02
CA PRO A 197 -4.44 -4.04 -30.59
C PRO A 197 -3.45 -3.16 -29.83
N ALA A 198 -3.24 -3.50 -28.55
CA ALA A 198 -2.27 -2.83 -27.72
C ALA A 198 -0.94 -2.89 -28.48
N ALA A 199 -0.54 -1.77 -29.09
CA ALA A 199 0.77 -1.66 -29.69
C ALA A 199 1.76 -1.98 -28.57
N ALA A 200 2.38 -3.15 -28.68
CA ALA A 200 3.38 -3.63 -27.75
C ALA A 200 4.56 -2.68 -27.88
N SER A 201 4.53 -1.55 -27.17
CA SER A 201 5.74 -0.79 -26.92
C SER A 201 6.52 -1.61 -25.90
N ALA A 202 7.17 -2.66 -26.40
CA ALA A 202 8.30 -3.31 -25.77
C ALA A 202 9.50 -2.34 -25.79
N ALA A 203 9.30 -1.13 -25.27
CA ALA A 203 10.40 -0.36 -24.73
C ALA A 203 10.89 -1.21 -23.57
N ALA A 204 11.90 -2.04 -23.84
CA ALA A 204 12.54 -2.89 -22.86
C ALA A 204 12.88 -2.03 -21.66
N GLU A 205 12.09 -2.20 -20.58
CA GLU A 205 12.37 -1.49 -19.34
C GLU A 205 13.76 -1.91 -18.93
N ARG A 206 14.66 -0.92 -18.86
CA ARG A 206 16.05 -1.12 -18.44
C ARG A 206 16.04 -1.70 -17.02
N GLY A 207 16.07 -3.02 -16.89
CA GLY A 207 16.55 -3.66 -15.68
C GLY A 207 18.01 -3.29 -15.53
N SER A 208 18.44 -2.85 -14.35
CA SER A 208 19.87 -2.70 -14.10
C SER A 208 20.48 -4.11 -14.25
N GLY A 209 21.20 -4.35 -15.35
CA GLY A 209 21.60 -5.70 -15.78
C GLY A 209 22.65 -6.37 -14.89
N ARG A 210 22.97 -5.80 -13.72
CA ARG A 210 24.12 -6.22 -12.90
C ARG A 210 23.75 -7.22 -11.79
N PHE A 211 22.57 -7.09 -11.17
CA PHE A 211 22.19 -7.91 -10.01
C PHE A 211 20.81 -8.54 -10.18
N ASP A 212 20.63 -9.76 -9.65
CA ASP A 212 19.32 -10.42 -9.65
C ASP A 212 18.33 -9.61 -8.78
N PRO A 213 17.21 -9.12 -9.34
CA PRO A 213 16.17 -8.40 -8.60
C PRO A 213 15.65 -9.14 -7.38
N ARG A 214 15.71 -10.48 -7.37
CA ARG A 214 15.32 -11.29 -6.21
C ARG A 214 16.27 -11.10 -5.04
N ALA A 215 17.58 -11.08 -5.30
CA ALA A 215 18.58 -10.86 -4.27
C ALA A 215 18.44 -9.47 -3.67
N ILE A 216 18.17 -8.46 -4.51
CA ILE A 216 17.88 -7.09 -4.07
C ILE A 216 16.64 -7.06 -3.18
N LEU A 217 15.53 -7.68 -3.59
CA LEU A 217 14.30 -7.75 -2.80
C LEU A 217 14.52 -8.44 -1.45
N VAL A 218 15.20 -9.59 -1.44
CA VAL A 218 15.50 -10.33 -0.20
C VAL A 218 16.40 -9.49 0.71
N ALA A 219 17.45 -8.87 0.18
CA ALA A 219 18.34 -8.02 0.96
C ALA A 219 17.61 -6.81 1.55
N ALA A 220 16.73 -6.16 0.78
CA ALA A 220 15.90 -5.06 1.25
C ALA A 220 14.91 -5.49 2.33
N LEU A 221 14.30 -6.68 2.19
CA LEU A 221 13.41 -7.24 3.21
C LEU A 221 14.16 -7.56 4.51
N LEU A 222 15.34 -8.18 4.41
CA LEU A 222 16.18 -8.49 5.56
C LEU A 222 16.64 -7.22 6.28
N ALA A 223 17.17 -6.24 5.55
CA ALA A 223 17.58 -4.96 6.12
C ALA A 223 16.40 -4.24 6.80
N SER A 224 15.22 -4.25 6.16
CA SER A 224 14.01 -3.66 6.74
C SER A 224 13.57 -4.39 8.01
N ALA A 225 13.59 -5.72 8.02
CA ALA A 225 13.25 -6.53 9.19
C ALA A 225 14.20 -6.27 10.36
N LEU A 226 15.51 -6.18 10.09
CA LEU A 226 16.53 -5.84 11.08
C LEU A 226 16.32 -4.44 11.69
N LEU A 227 16.04 -3.44 10.83
CA LEU A 227 15.75 -2.07 11.27
C LEU A 227 14.45 -1.99 12.10
N LEU A 228 13.45 -2.82 11.79
CA LEU A 228 12.21 -2.89 12.59
C LEU A 228 12.43 -3.60 13.92
N ALA A 229 13.32 -4.60 13.96
CA ALA A 229 13.59 -5.39 15.16
C ALA A 229 14.48 -4.66 16.19
N SER A 230 15.36 -3.74 15.75
CA SER A 230 16.30 -3.07 16.64
C SER A 230 16.65 -1.65 16.20
N THR A 231 16.93 -0.79 17.19
CA THR A 231 17.44 0.58 17.01
C THR A 231 18.86 0.74 17.58
N SER A 232 19.59 -0.36 17.81
CA SER A 232 20.96 -0.27 18.33
C SER A 232 21.89 0.46 17.36
N TRP A 233 22.80 1.28 17.89
CA TRP A 233 23.75 2.04 17.07
C TRP A 233 24.60 1.15 16.16
N ALA A 234 25.03 -0.01 16.66
CA ALA A 234 25.79 -0.97 15.87
C ALA A 234 25.00 -1.47 14.64
N LEU A 235 23.72 -1.77 14.81
CA LEU A 235 22.85 -2.18 13.70
C LEU A 235 22.59 -1.04 12.72
N LEU A 236 22.29 0.16 13.22
CA LEU A 236 22.07 1.33 12.37
C LEU A 236 23.32 1.68 11.55
N ALA A 237 24.50 1.68 12.18
CA ALA A 237 25.78 1.91 11.50
C ALA A 237 26.09 0.80 10.49
N GLY A 238 25.89 -0.47 10.85
CA GLY A 238 26.10 -1.60 9.96
C GLY A 238 25.20 -1.57 8.72
N VAL A 239 23.90 -1.30 8.90
CA VAL A 239 22.96 -1.14 7.77
C VAL A 239 23.32 0.08 6.92
N THR A 240 23.77 1.18 7.53
CA THR A 240 24.23 2.38 6.80
C THR A 240 25.44 2.06 5.93
N ALA A 241 26.48 1.44 6.50
CA ALA A 241 27.70 1.08 5.78
C ALA A 241 27.41 0.09 4.64
N TRP A 242 26.57 -0.92 4.90
CA TRP A 242 26.10 -1.85 3.88
C TRP A 242 25.34 -1.13 2.76
N LEU A 243 24.42 -0.22 3.11
CA LEU A 243 23.60 0.51 2.15
C LEU A 243 24.45 1.43 1.27
N ILE A 244 25.46 2.10 1.83
CA ILE A 244 26.44 2.89 1.07
C ILE A 244 27.14 2.00 0.04
N GLY A 245 27.68 0.86 0.48
CA GLY A 245 28.31 -0.11 -0.43
C GLY A 245 27.35 -0.60 -1.51
N ALA A 246 26.11 -0.89 -1.14
CA ALA A 246 25.07 -1.32 -2.07
C ALA A 246 24.79 -0.24 -3.13
N TRP A 247 24.62 1.03 -2.74
CA TRP A 247 24.42 2.15 -3.67
C TRP A 247 25.59 2.30 -4.65
N LEU A 248 26.84 2.23 -4.16
CA LEU A 248 28.03 2.35 -4.99
C LEU A 248 28.15 1.22 -6.03
N LEU A 249 27.70 0.01 -5.69
CA LEU A 249 27.79 -1.14 -6.58
C LEU A 249 26.64 -1.22 -7.60
N SER A 250 25.46 -0.68 -7.28
CA SER A 250 24.20 -0.97 -7.99
C SER A 250 24.02 -0.29 -9.35
N LYS A 251 24.78 0.77 -9.69
CA LYS A 251 24.49 1.66 -10.84
C LYS A 251 22.99 2.05 -10.90
N PRO A 252 22.50 2.77 -9.88
CA PRO A 252 21.07 2.98 -9.64
C PRO A 252 20.39 3.84 -10.71
N ASP A 253 19.11 3.58 -10.94
CA ASP A 253 18.20 4.52 -11.59
C ASP A 253 17.84 5.66 -10.63
N TYR A 254 18.21 6.89 -10.98
CA TYR A 254 18.07 8.06 -10.11
C TYR A 254 16.64 8.63 -10.07
N ASP A 255 15.73 8.15 -10.91
CA ASP A 255 14.35 8.65 -10.96
C ASP A 255 13.60 8.48 -9.61
N ALA A 256 13.96 7.46 -8.83
CA ALA A 256 13.36 7.18 -7.53
C ALA A 256 13.97 7.98 -6.36
N VAL A 257 15.13 8.60 -6.55
CA VAL A 257 15.91 9.24 -5.48
C VAL A 257 15.24 10.51 -4.92
N PRO A 258 14.75 11.47 -5.74
CA PRO A 258 14.14 12.69 -5.23
C PRO A 258 12.93 12.41 -4.33
N LEU A 259 12.06 11.51 -4.75
CA LEU A 259 10.90 11.10 -3.95
C LEU A 259 11.32 10.41 -2.64
N GLY A 260 12.35 9.55 -2.70
CA GLY A 260 12.93 8.93 -1.52
C GLY A 260 13.45 9.95 -0.51
N LEU A 261 14.17 10.98 -0.98
CA LEU A 261 14.71 12.05 -0.12
C LEU A 261 13.60 12.88 0.50
N VAL A 262 12.56 13.24 -0.26
CA VAL A 262 11.39 13.97 0.29
C VAL A 262 10.70 13.15 1.38
N LEU A 263 10.48 11.85 1.14
CA LEU A 263 9.87 10.97 2.14
C LEU A 263 10.75 10.80 3.38
N ALA A 264 12.06 10.62 3.21
CA ALA A 264 13.02 10.53 4.30
C ALA A 264 13.03 11.82 5.12
N GLY A 265 13.02 12.98 4.47
CA GLY A 265 12.94 14.29 5.12
C GLY A 265 11.65 14.49 5.91
N LEU A 266 10.49 14.16 5.33
CA LEU A 266 9.20 14.24 6.03
C LEU A 266 9.15 13.30 7.24
N LEU A 267 9.62 12.06 7.10
CA LEU A 267 9.67 11.08 8.19
C LEU A 267 10.68 11.49 9.28
N ALA A 268 11.84 12.00 8.89
CA ALA A 268 12.84 12.53 9.81
C ALA A 268 12.28 13.71 10.59
N PHE A 269 11.63 14.65 9.92
CA PHE A 269 10.98 15.80 10.55
C PHE A 269 9.89 15.35 11.53
N ALA A 270 9.00 14.44 11.13
CA ALA A 270 7.94 13.91 12.00
C ALA A 270 8.51 13.14 13.21
N ALA A 271 9.55 12.34 13.02
CA ALA A 271 10.20 11.61 14.10
C ALA A 271 10.96 12.55 15.06
N LEU A 272 11.58 13.61 14.53
CA LEU A 272 12.27 14.62 15.32
C LEU A 272 11.28 15.45 16.13
N THR A 273 10.23 15.99 15.50
CA THR A 273 9.21 16.77 16.21
C THR A 273 8.50 15.93 17.25
N GLY A 274 8.11 14.69 16.92
CA GLY A 274 7.52 13.77 17.87
C GLY A 274 8.46 13.46 19.05
N GLY A 275 9.74 13.17 18.77
CA GLY A 275 10.74 12.90 19.81
C GLY A 275 10.98 14.09 20.74
N LEU A 276 11.14 15.29 20.17
CA LEU A 276 11.33 16.53 20.93
C LEU A 276 10.10 16.90 21.76
N LEU A 277 8.90 16.81 21.18
CA LEU A 277 7.64 17.09 21.89
C LEU A 277 7.36 16.07 22.98
N SER A 278 7.78 14.82 22.82
CA SER A 278 7.57 13.77 23.83
C SER A 278 8.58 13.79 24.99
N GLY A 279 9.63 14.64 24.91
CA GLY A 279 10.70 14.64 25.90
C GLY A 279 11.57 13.37 25.93
N ALA A 280 11.50 12.52 24.89
CA ALA A 280 12.14 11.18 24.83
C ALA A 280 13.68 11.18 24.85
N GLY A 281 14.32 12.34 25.05
CA GLY A 281 15.77 12.50 25.00
C GLY A 281 16.33 12.56 23.57
N LEU A 282 17.45 13.26 23.41
CA LEU A 282 18.07 13.50 22.10
C LEU A 282 18.56 12.19 21.45
N GLU A 283 19.16 11.29 22.23
CA GLU A 283 19.74 10.06 21.70
C GLU A 283 18.66 9.12 21.12
N LEU A 284 17.58 8.87 21.87
CA LEU A 284 16.51 8.00 21.41
C LEU A 284 15.78 8.59 20.20
N THR A 285 15.57 9.91 20.21
CA THR A 285 15.01 10.65 19.07
C THR A 285 15.89 10.48 17.83
N LEU A 286 17.20 10.62 17.96
CA LEU A 286 18.13 10.48 16.84
C LEU A 286 18.15 9.05 16.28
N ARG A 287 18.13 8.02 17.15
CA ARG A 287 18.01 6.61 16.72
C ARG A 287 16.71 6.36 15.93
N ARG A 288 15.58 6.94 16.36
CA ARG A 288 14.29 6.82 15.65
C ARG A 288 14.30 7.52 14.31
N VAL A 289 14.82 8.74 14.25
CA VAL A 289 15.00 9.51 13.01
C VAL A 289 15.87 8.71 12.03
N LEU A 290 17.03 8.23 12.49
CA LEU A 290 17.95 7.48 11.63
C LEU A 290 17.34 6.18 11.12
N ARG A 291 16.63 5.42 11.97
CA ARG A 291 15.89 4.24 11.55
C ARG A 291 14.85 4.57 10.47
N ALA A 292 14.06 5.63 10.67
CA ALA A 292 13.03 6.03 9.71
C ALA A 292 13.65 6.41 8.35
N VAL A 293 14.75 7.18 8.37
CA VAL A 293 15.52 7.53 7.16
C VAL A 293 16.08 6.29 6.48
N LEU A 294 16.68 5.36 7.23
CA LEU A 294 17.25 4.13 6.68
C LEU A 294 16.19 3.21 6.06
N LEU A 295 15.01 3.08 6.67
CA LEU A 295 13.90 2.32 6.09
C LEU A 295 13.48 2.88 4.73
N VAL A 296 13.40 4.21 4.62
CA VAL A 296 13.12 4.87 3.34
C VAL A 296 14.27 4.67 2.36
N ALA A 297 15.52 4.83 2.80
CA ALA A 297 16.69 4.70 1.94
C ALA A 297 16.86 3.26 1.40
N VAL A 298 16.57 2.24 2.19
CA VAL A 298 16.53 0.83 1.75
C VAL A 298 15.42 0.62 0.72
N ALA A 299 14.23 1.17 0.94
CA ALA A 299 13.12 1.10 0.00
C ALA A 299 13.44 1.79 -1.34
N THR A 300 14.07 2.97 -1.28
CA THR A 300 14.53 3.73 -2.44
C THR A 300 15.63 2.99 -3.19
N TRP A 301 16.61 2.44 -2.48
CA TRP A 301 17.67 1.61 -3.06
C TRP A 301 17.10 0.39 -3.78
N MET A 302 16.18 -0.34 -3.14
CA MET A 302 15.54 -1.51 -3.75
C MET A 302 14.88 -1.14 -5.08
N ARG A 303 14.13 -0.03 -5.12
CA ARG A 303 13.47 0.45 -6.34
C ARG A 303 14.47 0.91 -7.40
N ALA A 304 15.53 1.62 -7.00
CA ALA A 304 16.55 2.14 -7.90
C ALA A 304 17.46 1.03 -8.47
N ALA A 305 17.77 0.02 -7.67
CA ALA A 305 18.65 -1.09 -8.04
C ALA A 305 17.90 -2.17 -8.84
N ALA A 306 16.70 -2.59 -8.42
CA ALA A 306 15.95 -3.64 -9.12
C ALA A 306 15.22 -3.14 -10.37
N GLY A 307 14.86 -1.86 -10.40
CA GLY A 307 14.01 -1.29 -11.45
C GLY A 307 12.57 -1.83 -11.42
N PRO A 308 11.65 -1.21 -12.17
CA PRO A 308 10.23 -1.59 -12.14
C PRO A 308 9.99 -2.94 -12.82
N GLY A 309 10.69 -3.23 -13.93
CA GLY A 309 10.61 -4.51 -14.63
C GLY A 309 11.19 -5.67 -13.84
N GLY A 310 12.31 -5.45 -13.14
CA GLY A 310 12.95 -6.46 -12.29
C GLY A 310 12.09 -6.84 -11.09
N LEU A 311 11.49 -5.85 -10.40
CA LEU A 311 10.54 -6.10 -9.33
C LEU A 311 9.29 -6.85 -9.81
N ARG A 312 8.73 -6.46 -10.96
CA ARG A 312 7.60 -7.18 -11.58
C ARG A 312 7.93 -8.64 -11.83
N GLU A 313 9.09 -8.93 -12.40
CA GLU A 313 9.47 -10.32 -12.68
C GLU A 313 9.71 -11.11 -11.39
N ALA A 314 10.34 -10.50 -10.37
CA ALA A 314 10.46 -11.11 -9.05
C ALA A 314 9.08 -11.44 -8.46
N PHE A 315 8.12 -10.50 -8.50
CA PHE A 315 6.76 -10.71 -8.04
C PHE A 315 6.04 -11.81 -8.83
N ARG A 316 6.10 -11.81 -10.16
CA ARG A 316 5.51 -12.88 -10.99
C ARG A 316 6.04 -14.25 -10.61
N ARG A 317 7.33 -14.37 -10.28
CA ARG A 317 7.96 -15.63 -9.88
C ARG A 317 7.50 -16.06 -8.48
N VAL A 318 7.39 -15.12 -7.53
CA VAL A 318 6.85 -15.39 -6.20
C VAL A 318 5.39 -15.82 -6.28
N LEU A 319 4.54 -15.12 -7.05
CA LEU A 319 3.15 -15.52 -7.26
C LEU A 319 3.04 -16.89 -7.95
N ARG A 320 3.92 -17.21 -8.91
CA ARG A 320 3.97 -18.54 -9.52
C ARG A 320 4.26 -19.64 -8.49
N ARG A 321 5.14 -19.39 -7.51
CA ARG A 321 5.41 -20.33 -6.41
C ARG A 321 4.22 -20.48 -5.46
N LEU A 322 3.47 -19.40 -5.24
CA LEU A 322 2.32 -19.34 -4.35
C LEU A 322 0.97 -19.63 -5.05
N ARG A 323 1.00 -20.16 -6.28
CA ARG A 323 -0.19 -20.39 -7.13
C ARG A 323 -1.23 -21.35 -6.54
N ALA A 324 -0.89 -22.08 -5.49
CA ALA A 324 -1.81 -22.93 -4.75
C ALA A 324 -2.97 -22.10 -4.14
N LEU A 325 -2.73 -20.82 -3.84
CA LEU A 325 -3.76 -19.91 -3.36
C LEU A 325 -4.60 -19.37 -4.54
N PRO A 326 -5.93 -19.49 -4.50
CA PRO A 326 -6.79 -19.11 -5.61
C PRO A 326 -6.62 -17.67 -6.10
N ALA A 327 -6.57 -16.69 -5.19
CA ALA A 327 -6.42 -15.27 -5.51
C ALA A 327 -5.03 -14.93 -6.09
N VAL A 328 -3.99 -15.65 -5.66
CA VAL A 328 -2.62 -15.47 -6.16
C VAL A 328 -2.51 -15.89 -7.63
N ARG A 329 -3.22 -16.96 -8.02
CA ARG A 329 -3.28 -17.39 -9.43
C ARG A 329 -3.89 -16.29 -10.33
N GLU A 330 -4.97 -15.67 -9.87
CA GLU A 330 -5.62 -14.56 -10.61
C GLU A 330 -4.71 -13.33 -10.69
N ALA A 331 -4.03 -12.98 -9.60
CA ALA A 331 -3.08 -11.87 -9.58
C ALA A 331 -1.93 -12.08 -10.58
N ALA A 332 -1.41 -13.31 -10.68
CA ALA A 332 -0.34 -13.64 -11.62
C ALA A 332 -0.79 -13.48 -13.08
N ALA A 333 -2.03 -13.87 -13.40
CA ALA A 333 -2.61 -13.69 -14.73
C ALA A 333 -2.82 -12.20 -15.06
N LEU A 334 -3.40 -11.43 -14.13
CA LEU A 334 -3.69 -10.01 -14.32
C LEU A 334 -2.43 -9.16 -14.44
N MET A 335 -1.38 -9.44 -13.67
CA MET A 335 -0.08 -8.74 -13.80
C MET A 335 0.59 -8.93 -15.17
N GLY A 336 0.20 -9.95 -15.95
CA GLY A 336 0.68 -10.14 -17.31
C GLY A 336 0.10 -9.11 -18.29
N GLY A 337 -1.13 -8.64 -18.04
CA GLY A 337 -1.84 -7.68 -18.90
C GLY A 337 -1.77 -6.22 -18.44
N LEU A 338 -1.16 -5.93 -17.28
CA LEU A 338 -0.95 -4.56 -16.83
C LEU A 338 0.20 -3.90 -17.60
N ASP A 339 -0.06 -2.72 -18.15
CA ASP A 339 0.90 -1.97 -18.97
C ASP A 339 2.22 -1.73 -18.20
N PRO A 340 3.38 -1.84 -18.87
CA PRO A 340 4.65 -1.40 -18.31
C PRO A 340 4.54 0.09 -17.98
N GLY A 341 5.22 0.52 -16.92
CA GLY A 341 5.09 1.86 -16.32
C GLY A 341 5.22 3.10 -17.23
N PRO A 342 5.82 3.07 -18.45
CA PRO A 342 6.00 4.30 -19.24
C PRO A 342 4.72 5.06 -19.58
N ARG A 343 3.61 4.38 -19.91
CA ARG A 343 2.34 5.07 -20.24
C ARG A 343 1.67 5.68 -19.01
N LEU A 344 1.77 5.04 -17.85
CA LEU A 344 1.27 5.56 -16.57
C LEU A 344 2.03 6.80 -16.11
N VAL A 345 3.35 6.83 -16.32
CA VAL A 345 4.21 7.98 -15.98
C VAL A 345 4.08 9.11 -17.01
N ALA A 346 3.83 8.80 -18.27
CA ALA A 346 3.58 9.80 -19.32
C ALA A 346 2.20 10.47 -19.17
N ALA A 347 1.15 9.70 -18.84
CA ALA A 347 -0.20 10.21 -18.61
C ALA A 347 -0.31 11.14 -17.39
N GLY A 348 0.61 11.03 -16.42
CA GLY A 348 0.68 11.96 -15.28
C GLY A 348 1.49 13.24 -15.54
N ARG A 349 2.13 13.37 -16.71
CA ARG A 349 2.92 14.55 -17.11
C ARG A 349 2.23 15.42 -18.18
N ALA A 350 1.16 14.91 -18.78
CA ALA A 350 0.26 15.64 -19.69
C ALA A 350 -0.87 16.29 -18.89
#